data_AF-A0AAE9JJV0-F1
#
_entry.id   AF-A0AAE9JJV0-F1
#
_cell.length_a   1.000
_cell.length_b   1.000
_cell.length_c   1.000
_cell.angle_alpha   90.00
_cell.angle_beta   90.00
_cell.angle_gamma   90.00
#
_symmetry.space_group_name_H-M   'P 1'
#
loop_
_entity.id
_entity.type
_entity.pdbx_description
1 polymer ?
#
loop_
_entity_poly.entity_id
_entity_poly.type
_entity_poly.pdbx_seq_one_letter_code
_entity_poly.pdbx_strand_id
1 'polypeptide(L)'
;MSVTSNLTISKSLFELTPDMELFYFGIIVFVFSIFNAPILALIITTLKMKNAQSPNMAFLLMNIINFCLLGQGLGHLITFPCLMFPNLLRTFETVVRIIGGIMNTLWICDLSTVTLLAVSRVLTFSNIISIRKSDRIIRYLLILLLSWIFILLIYSVVFRNMMMYPPLWAYDFDVPFCHLFDTMELSLSFPCIIISFLSYLTIAYLIFVAKNLKSSVASRRNEIAILFQSSLVTGYISVMIFVWHPALFTTFQFIDMNDITNQAILNFMWLVHCYVNPCMLLVFNKSIREDCFRLLRTGKIDQPPRAAGTSIVTMS
;
A
#
# COMPACT_ATOMS: atom_id res chain seq x y z
N MET A 1 -16.78 5.17 62.09
CA MET A 1 -16.84 5.51 60.65
C MET A 1 -15.47 5.21 60.06
N SER A 2 -15.30 4.01 59.48
CA SER A 2 -14.08 3.68 58.73
C SER A 2 -14.26 4.16 57.30
N VAL A 3 -13.49 5.18 56.92
CA VAL A 3 -13.35 5.57 55.52
C VAL A 3 -12.51 4.48 54.85
N THR A 4 -13.17 3.52 54.21
CA THR A 4 -12.53 2.62 53.24
C THR A 4 -12.11 3.47 52.06
N SER A 5 -10.83 3.84 52.02
CA SER A 5 -10.18 4.37 50.85
C SER A 5 -10.22 3.31 49.76
N ASN A 6 -11.17 3.42 48.82
CA ASN A 6 -11.10 2.74 47.53
C ASN A 6 -9.93 3.35 46.75
N LEU A 7 -8.72 2.91 47.09
CA LEU A 7 -7.54 3.10 46.25
C LEU A 7 -7.78 2.19 45.03
N THR A 8 -8.35 2.74 43.96
CA THR A 8 -8.31 2.12 42.65
C THR A 8 -6.84 1.94 42.28
N ILE A 9 -6.32 0.73 42.48
CA ILE A 9 -4.99 0.36 42.00
C ILE A 9 -5.05 0.53 40.48
N SER A 10 -4.46 1.62 39.99
CA SER A 10 -4.20 1.84 38.57
C SER A 10 -3.42 0.63 38.08
N LYS A 11 -4.06 -0.22 37.26
CA LYS A 11 -3.36 -1.32 36.60
C LYS A 11 -2.25 -0.73 35.73
N SER A 12 -1.06 -1.32 35.80
CA SER A 12 0.09 -0.87 35.01
C SER A 12 -0.25 -0.90 33.53
N LEU A 13 0.09 0.17 32.81
CA LEU A 13 -0.10 0.25 31.36
C LEU A 13 0.67 -0.84 30.61
N PHE A 14 1.83 -1.25 31.15
CA PHE A 14 2.75 -2.24 30.58
C PHE A 14 2.63 -3.61 31.24
N GLU A 15 1.43 -3.97 31.68
CA GLU A 15 1.14 -5.35 32.09
C GLU A 15 1.17 -6.26 30.85
N LEU A 16 1.99 -7.32 30.90
CA LEU A 16 2.13 -8.26 29.80
C LEU A 16 0.87 -9.12 29.64
N THR A 17 0.55 -9.46 28.39
CA THR A 17 -0.48 -10.46 28.12
C THR A 17 -0.08 -11.82 28.72
N PRO A 18 -1.01 -12.56 29.34
CA PRO A 18 -0.76 -13.94 29.77
C PRO A 18 -0.71 -14.92 28.58
N ASP A 19 -1.18 -14.49 27.41
CA ASP A 19 -1.17 -15.28 26.18
C ASP A 19 0.21 -15.19 25.50
N MET A 20 0.99 -16.26 25.61
CA MET A 20 2.34 -16.33 25.07
C MET A 20 2.37 -16.29 23.54
N GLU A 21 1.35 -16.81 22.85
CA GLU A 21 1.29 -16.76 21.38
C GLU A 21 1.13 -15.32 20.91
N LEU A 22 0.21 -14.59 21.54
CA LEU A 22 -0.03 -13.17 21.25
C LEU A 22 1.19 -12.31 21.59
N PHE A 23 1.90 -12.64 22.68
CA PHE A 23 3.13 -11.96 23.09
C PHE A 23 4.24 -12.13 22.05
N TYR A 24 4.55 -13.37 21.64
CA TYR A 24 5.58 -13.63 20.64
C TYR A 24 5.22 -13.03 19.29
N PHE A 25 3.95 -13.13 18.90
CA PHE A 25 3.44 -12.50 17.69
C PHE A 25 3.65 -10.98 17.74
N GLY A 26 3.28 -10.32 18.84
CA GLY A 26 3.52 -8.90 19.06
C GLY A 26 4.98 -8.50 18.89
N ILE A 27 5.93 -9.26 19.44
CA ILE A 27 7.38 -9.01 19.28
C ILE A 27 7.80 -9.12 17.81
N ILE A 28 7.47 -10.24 17.15
CA ILE A 28 7.89 -10.52 15.78
C ILE A 28 7.42 -9.39 14.86
N VAL A 29 6.16 -9.03 14.99
CA VAL A 29 5.51 -8.08 14.10
C VAL A 29 5.98 -6.66 14.39
N PHE A 30 6.20 -6.30 15.67
CA PHE A 30 6.79 -5.03 16.06
C PHE A 30 8.20 -4.86 15.47
N VAL A 31 9.10 -5.82 15.68
CA VAL A 31 10.46 -5.80 15.12
C VAL A 31 10.43 -5.73 13.61
N PHE A 32 9.57 -6.53 12.97
CA PHE A 32 9.42 -6.51 11.53
C PHE A 32 8.91 -5.18 11.01
N SER A 33 8.03 -4.47 11.73
CA SER A 33 7.48 -3.17 11.28
C SER A 33 8.46 -2.00 11.30
N ILE A 34 9.52 -2.05 12.14
CA ILE A 34 10.49 -0.95 12.31
C ILE A 34 11.22 -0.62 11.00
N PHE A 35 11.55 -1.64 10.20
CA PHE A 35 12.34 -1.46 8.97
C PHE A 35 11.53 -0.88 7.80
N ASN A 36 10.21 -0.78 7.94
CA ASN A 36 9.31 -0.43 6.86
C ASN A 36 9.48 1.04 6.46
N ALA A 37 9.40 1.91 7.48
CA ALA A 37 9.47 3.35 7.29
C ALA A 37 10.79 3.81 6.63
N PRO A 38 11.98 3.34 7.05
CA PRO A 38 13.23 3.67 6.36
C PRO A 38 13.25 3.27 4.87
N ILE A 39 12.78 2.07 4.53
CA ILE A 39 12.78 1.57 3.15
C ILE A 39 11.84 2.40 2.26
N LEU A 40 10.62 2.64 2.74
CA LEU A 40 9.65 3.45 1.99
C LEU A 40 10.08 4.91 1.89
N ALA A 41 10.67 5.49 2.94
CA ALA A 41 11.19 6.86 2.89
C ALA A 41 12.26 7.03 1.81
N LEU A 42 13.16 6.06 1.66
CA LEU A 42 14.17 6.05 0.59
C LEU A 42 13.52 6.05 -0.79
N ILE A 43 12.55 5.16 -1.02
CA ILE A 43 11.87 5.01 -2.31
C ILE A 43 11.05 6.26 -2.65
N ILE A 44 10.27 6.77 -1.70
CA ILE A 44 9.45 7.98 -1.85
C ILE A 44 10.35 9.18 -2.21
N THR A 45 11.46 9.34 -1.50
CA THR A 45 12.42 10.43 -1.76
C THR A 45 13.03 10.30 -3.16
N THR A 46 13.45 9.09 -3.54
CA THR A 46 14.02 8.81 -4.86
C THR A 46 13.04 9.13 -5.98
N LEU A 47 11.81 8.63 -5.88
CA LEU A 47 10.74 8.88 -6.85
C LEU A 47 10.36 10.36 -6.91
N LYS A 48 10.30 11.06 -5.77
CA LYS A 48 10.01 12.50 -5.71
C LYS A 48 11.08 13.31 -6.46
N MET A 49 12.36 13.03 -6.20
CA MET A 49 13.48 13.67 -6.89
C MET A 49 13.44 13.39 -8.40
N LYS A 50 13.18 12.13 -8.79
CA LYS A 50 13.07 11.73 -10.19
C LYS A 50 11.90 12.39 -10.90
N ASN A 51 10.74 12.51 -10.24
CA ASN A 51 9.58 13.19 -10.79
C ASN A 51 9.81 14.70 -10.95
N ALA A 52 10.60 15.33 -10.08
CA ALA A 52 11.00 16.73 -10.23
C ALA A 52 11.91 16.96 -11.45
N GLN A 53 12.74 15.97 -11.80
CA GLN A 53 13.62 16.03 -12.97
C GLN A 53 12.88 15.71 -14.28
N SER A 54 12.05 14.68 -14.27
CA SER A 54 11.26 14.24 -15.42
C SER A 54 9.82 13.97 -14.97
N PRO A 55 8.94 14.98 -15.03
CA PRO A 55 7.55 14.83 -14.62
C PRO A 55 6.87 13.70 -15.37
N ASN A 56 6.36 12.71 -14.63
CA ASN A 56 5.67 11.55 -15.18
C ASN A 56 4.56 11.14 -14.21
N MET A 57 3.34 10.99 -14.74
CA MET A 57 2.19 10.59 -13.94
C MET A 57 2.40 9.24 -13.24
N ALA A 58 3.15 8.32 -13.86
CA ALA A 58 3.49 7.03 -13.25
C ALA A 58 4.32 7.21 -11.96
N PHE A 59 5.29 8.14 -11.93
CA PHE A 59 6.08 8.39 -10.72
C PHE A 59 5.24 9.04 -9.62
N LEU A 60 4.28 9.89 -9.99
CA LEU A 60 3.33 10.47 -9.03
C LEU A 60 2.46 9.37 -8.40
N LEU A 61 1.85 8.51 -9.23
CA LEU A 61 1.00 7.40 -8.75
C LEU A 61 1.80 6.40 -7.90
N MET A 62 3.01 6.03 -8.32
CA MET A 62 3.91 5.19 -7.52
C MET A 62 4.23 5.83 -6.16
N ASN A 63 4.41 7.15 -6.09
CA ASN A 63 4.63 7.84 -4.82
C ASN A 63 3.41 7.82 -3.91
N ILE A 64 2.21 8.00 -4.45
CA ILE A 64 0.97 7.91 -3.67
C ILE A 64 0.84 6.51 -3.07
N ILE A 65 1.04 5.47 -3.88
CA ILE A 65 1.06 4.07 -3.44
C ILE A 65 2.05 3.88 -2.27
N ASN A 66 3.31 4.29 -2.45
CA ASN A 66 4.32 4.11 -1.38
C ASN A 66 3.99 4.92 -0.12
N PHE A 67 3.34 6.08 -0.24
CA PHE A 67 2.88 6.86 0.90
C PHE A 67 1.73 6.17 1.65
N CYS A 68 0.80 5.54 0.94
CA CYS A 68 -0.25 4.72 1.54
C CYS A 68 0.34 3.53 2.32
N LEU A 69 1.31 2.82 1.74
CA LEU A 69 2.02 1.72 2.41
C LEU A 69 2.81 2.20 3.63
N LEU A 70 3.37 3.41 3.59
CA LEU A 70 4.09 3.99 4.72
C LEU A 70 3.14 4.25 5.88
N GLY A 71 1.99 4.85 5.61
CA GLY A 71 0.99 5.11 6.65
C GLY A 71 0.42 3.82 7.24
N GLN A 72 0.17 2.79 6.43
CA GLN A 72 -0.21 1.45 6.91
C GLN A 72 0.89 0.85 7.81
N GLY A 73 2.15 0.87 7.35
CA GLY A 73 3.30 0.38 8.10
C GLY A 73 3.52 1.08 9.43
N LEU A 74 3.34 2.41 9.48
CA LEU A 74 3.41 3.19 10.71
C LEU A 74 2.24 2.88 11.66
N GLY A 75 1.03 2.72 11.13
CA GLY A 75 -0.13 2.33 11.93
C GLY A 75 0.06 0.97 12.60
N HIS A 76 0.58 -0.01 11.85
CA HIS A 76 1.02 -1.30 12.37
C HIS A 76 2.09 -1.16 13.47
N LEU A 77 3.15 -0.39 13.23
CA LEU A 77 4.22 -0.16 14.23
C LEU A 77 3.69 0.42 15.55
N ILE A 78 2.72 1.34 15.48
CA ILE A 78 2.14 1.99 16.66
C ILE A 78 1.17 1.07 17.40
N THR A 79 0.44 0.22 16.69
CA THR A 79 -0.65 -0.58 17.26
C THR A 79 -0.20 -1.96 17.75
N PHE A 80 0.86 -2.55 17.19
CA PHE A 80 1.34 -3.87 17.61
C PHE A 80 1.84 -3.99 19.06
N PRO A 81 2.37 -2.93 19.71
CA PRO A 81 2.59 -2.95 21.16
C PRO A 81 1.33 -3.29 21.98
N CYS A 82 0.12 -3.02 21.46
CA CYS A 82 -1.13 -3.36 22.13
C CYS A 82 -1.37 -4.87 22.24
N LEU A 83 -0.68 -5.69 21.42
CA LEU A 83 -0.72 -7.15 21.52
C LEU A 83 0.09 -7.67 22.72
N MET A 84 1.22 -7.03 23.00
CA MET A 84 2.08 -7.37 24.14
C MET A 84 1.50 -6.80 25.45
N PHE A 85 0.92 -5.61 25.39
CA PHE A 85 0.40 -4.87 26.54
C PHE A 85 -1.10 -4.55 26.36
N PRO A 86 -2.02 -5.46 26.73
CA PRO A 86 -3.45 -5.27 26.49
C PRO A 86 -4.05 -4.05 27.20
N ASN A 87 -3.42 -3.55 28.27
CA ASN A 87 -3.86 -2.32 28.93
C ASN A 87 -3.62 -1.07 28.07
N LEU A 88 -2.70 -1.10 27.09
CA LEU A 88 -2.58 -0.04 26.08
C LEU A 88 -3.85 0.03 25.22
N LEU A 89 -4.34 -1.12 24.76
CA LEU A 89 -5.56 -1.20 23.95
C LEU A 89 -6.77 -0.65 24.72
N ARG A 90 -6.92 -1.05 25.99
CA ARG A 90 -8.03 -0.60 26.85
C ARG A 90 -7.97 0.90 27.16
N THR A 91 -6.78 1.43 27.38
CA THR A 91 -6.59 2.83 27.78
C THR A 91 -6.70 3.77 26.59
N PHE A 92 -6.18 3.36 25.42
CA PHE A 92 -6.10 4.18 24.21
C PHE A 92 -7.03 3.67 23.10
N GLU A 93 -8.12 2.99 23.45
CA GLU A 93 -9.04 2.35 22.49
C GLU A 93 -9.43 3.32 21.37
N THR A 94 -9.86 4.54 21.71
CA THR A 94 -10.22 5.58 20.74
C THR A 94 -9.11 5.86 19.72
N VAL A 95 -7.87 5.98 20.18
CA VAL A 95 -6.71 6.28 19.31
C VAL A 95 -6.39 5.09 18.42
N VAL A 96 -6.40 3.87 18.98
CA VAL A 96 -6.14 2.63 18.23
C VAL A 96 -7.19 2.45 17.13
N ARG A 97 -8.47 2.68 17.43
CA ARG A 97 -9.55 2.60 16.44
C ARG A 97 -9.42 3.63 15.32
N ILE A 98 -9.02 4.86 15.65
CA ILE A 98 -8.72 5.90 14.65
C ILE A 98 -7.56 5.45 13.75
N ILE A 99 -6.48 4.90 14.32
CA ILE A 99 -5.34 4.39 13.54
C ILE A 99 -5.79 3.26 12.62
N GLY A 100 -6.58 2.31 13.11
CA GLY A 100 -7.15 1.23 12.30
C GLY A 100 -7.98 1.75 11.12
N GLY A 101 -8.83 2.76 11.36
CA GLY A 101 -9.62 3.42 10.32
C GLY A 101 -8.77 4.13 9.26
N ILE A 102 -7.69 4.80 9.68
CA ILE A 102 -6.71 5.42 8.78
C ILE A 102 -6.02 4.33 7.95
N MET A 103 -5.53 3.27 8.59
CA MET A 103 -4.87 2.16 7.90
C MET A 103 -5.77 1.53 6.83
N ASN A 104 -7.03 1.25 7.17
CA ASN A 104 -7.98 0.68 6.23
C ASN A 104 -8.25 1.63 5.05
N THR A 105 -8.41 2.93 5.32
CA THR A 105 -8.59 3.93 4.27
C THR A 105 -7.37 4.02 3.33
N LEU A 106 -6.17 3.94 3.89
CA LEU A 106 -4.93 3.95 3.11
C LEU A 106 -4.77 2.69 2.26
N TRP A 107 -5.24 1.54 2.75
CA TRP A 107 -5.31 0.29 1.99
C TRP A 107 -6.21 0.43 0.76
N ILE A 108 -7.43 0.95 0.94
CA ILE A 108 -8.36 1.19 -0.16
C ILE A 108 -7.77 2.17 -1.19
N CYS A 109 -7.05 3.18 -0.72
CA CYS A 109 -6.35 4.15 -1.58
C CYS A 109 -5.20 3.50 -2.37
N ASP A 110 -4.41 2.63 -1.75
CA ASP A 110 -3.33 1.88 -2.39
C ASP A 110 -3.87 1.05 -3.57
N LEU A 111 -4.84 0.16 -3.31
CA LEU A 111 -5.41 -0.75 -4.31
C LEU A 111 -5.98 -0.01 -5.53
N SER A 112 -6.75 1.04 -5.28
CA SER A 112 -7.37 1.84 -6.33
C SER A 112 -6.33 2.64 -7.13
N THR A 113 -5.27 3.13 -6.48
CA THR A 113 -4.16 3.83 -7.15
C THR A 113 -3.30 2.88 -7.99
N VAL A 114 -3.05 1.66 -7.53
CA VAL A 114 -2.37 0.59 -8.31
C VAL A 114 -3.15 0.30 -9.59
N THR A 115 -4.48 0.21 -9.49
CA THR A 115 -5.37 0.00 -10.64
C THR A 115 -5.27 1.17 -11.63
N LEU A 116 -5.32 2.41 -11.13
CA LEU A 116 -5.17 3.60 -11.97
C LEU A 116 -3.79 3.66 -12.66
N LEU A 117 -2.73 3.23 -11.98
CA LEU A 117 -1.39 3.09 -12.56
C LEU A 117 -1.38 2.07 -13.71
N ALA A 118 -2.04 0.92 -13.54
CA ALA A 118 -2.14 -0.10 -14.59
C ALA A 118 -2.85 0.45 -15.85
N VAL A 119 -3.99 1.12 -15.66
CA VAL A 119 -4.75 1.76 -16.75
C VAL A 119 -3.92 2.87 -17.42
N SER A 120 -3.26 3.73 -16.63
CA SER A 120 -2.40 4.78 -17.15
C SER A 120 -1.29 4.22 -18.06
N ARG A 121 -0.74 3.05 -17.73
CA ARG A 121 0.29 2.40 -18.56
C ARG A 121 -0.28 1.81 -19.84
N VAL A 122 -1.46 1.19 -19.81
CA VAL A 122 -2.16 0.73 -21.03
C VAL A 122 -2.33 1.90 -22.00
N LEU A 123 -2.88 3.02 -21.53
CA LEU A 123 -3.13 4.19 -22.38
C LEU A 123 -1.84 4.79 -22.95
N THR A 124 -0.74 4.71 -22.19
CA THR A 124 0.59 5.12 -22.64
C THR A 124 1.12 4.21 -23.74
N PHE A 125 1.02 2.88 -23.57
CA PHE A 125 1.47 1.91 -24.59
C PHE A 125 0.63 1.92 -25.85
N SER A 126 -0.67 2.22 -25.72
CA SER A 126 -1.58 2.41 -26.86
C SER A 126 -1.36 3.74 -27.60
N ASN A 127 -0.39 4.57 -27.20
CA ASN A 127 -0.15 5.92 -27.72
C ASN A 127 -1.37 6.86 -27.64
N ILE A 128 -2.37 6.53 -26.80
CA ILE A 128 -3.51 7.42 -26.53
C ILE A 128 -3.05 8.62 -25.70
N ILE A 129 -2.12 8.36 -24.77
CA ILE A 129 -1.55 9.35 -23.86
C ILE A 129 -0.04 9.49 -24.09
N SER A 130 0.47 10.72 -24.05
CA SER A 130 1.91 10.99 -24.11
C SER A 130 2.58 10.77 -22.75
N ILE A 131 3.69 10.02 -22.72
CA ILE A 131 4.52 9.77 -21.52
C ILE A 131 4.92 11.06 -20.78
N ARG A 132 5.11 12.17 -21.52
CA ARG A 132 5.65 13.44 -20.98
C ARG A 132 4.59 14.46 -20.59
N LYS A 133 3.34 14.31 -21.03
CA LYS A 133 2.26 15.22 -20.65
C LYS A 133 1.38 14.51 -19.64
N SER A 134 1.29 15.08 -18.43
CA SER A 134 0.29 14.67 -17.44
C SER A 134 -1.08 14.72 -18.10
N ASP A 135 -1.67 13.56 -18.34
CA ASP A 135 -2.98 13.50 -18.96
C ASP A 135 -4.04 14.07 -18.02
N ARG A 136 -4.93 14.91 -18.57
CA ARG A 136 -5.99 15.53 -17.79
C ARG A 136 -6.99 14.48 -17.28
N ILE A 137 -7.20 13.40 -18.03
CA ILE A 137 -8.13 12.31 -17.68
C ILE A 137 -7.61 11.57 -16.44
N ILE A 138 -6.36 11.12 -16.46
CA ILE A 138 -5.78 10.39 -15.31
C ILE A 138 -5.72 11.28 -14.06
N ARG A 139 -5.43 12.58 -14.23
CA ARG A 139 -5.46 13.52 -13.10
C ARG A 139 -6.87 13.73 -12.55
N TYR A 140 -7.88 13.85 -13.42
CA TYR A 140 -9.27 13.98 -13.00
C TYR A 140 -9.74 12.73 -12.23
N LEU A 141 -9.45 11.54 -12.75
CA LEU A 141 -9.75 10.27 -12.08
C LEU A 141 -9.04 10.17 -10.72
N LEU A 142 -7.78 10.59 -10.65
CA LEU A 142 -7.05 10.63 -9.38
C LEU A 142 -7.69 11.59 -8.37
N ILE A 143 -8.12 12.78 -8.80
CA ILE A 143 -8.80 13.74 -7.90
C ILE A 143 -10.13 13.17 -7.39
N LEU A 144 -10.90 12.51 -8.25
CA LEU A 144 -12.15 11.86 -7.86
C LEU A 144 -11.90 10.76 -6.83
N LEU A 145 -10.91 9.91 -7.09
CA LEU A 145 -10.48 8.83 -6.19
C LEU A 145 -10.03 9.40 -4.84
N LEU A 146 -9.13 10.38 -4.82
CA LEU A 146 -8.64 10.97 -3.58
C LEU A 146 -9.74 11.71 -2.80
N SER A 147 -10.69 12.34 -3.50
CA SER A 147 -11.88 12.94 -2.86
C SER A 147 -12.73 11.88 -2.15
N TRP A 148 -12.94 10.72 -2.80
CA TRP A 148 -13.67 9.61 -2.18
C TRP A 148 -12.92 9.04 -0.97
N ILE A 149 -11.62 8.79 -1.10
CA ILE A 149 -10.76 8.33 0.01
C ILE A 149 -10.78 9.32 1.19
N PHE A 150 -10.82 10.62 0.92
CA PHE A 150 -10.91 11.63 1.96
C PHE A 150 -12.25 11.57 2.73
N ILE A 151 -13.35 11.27 2.04
CA ILE A 151 -14.66 11.04 2.68
C ILE A 151 -14.59 9.79 3.59
N LEU A 152 -14.00 8.70 3.09
CA LEU A 152 -13.79 7.48 3.89
C LEU A 152 -12.94 7.75 5.13
N LEU A 153 -11.91 8.58 5.00
CA LEU A 153 -11.03 8.96 6.11
C LEU A 153 -11.82 9.70 7.19
N ILE A 154 -12.59 10.73 6.80
CA ILE A 154 -13.42 11.50 7.75
C ILE A 154 -14.40 10.57 8.47
N TYR A 155 -15.10 9.72 7.71
CA TYR A 155 -16.04 8.77 8.29
C TYR A 155 -15.34 7.83 9.30
N SER A 156 -14.19 7.26 8.91
CA SER A 156 -13.44 6.33 9.76
C SER A 156 -12.96 6.99 11.06
N VAL A 157 -12.54 8.26 11.00
CA VAL A 157 -12.11 9.03 12.19
C VAL A 157 -13.29 9.38 13.10
N VAL A 158 -14.43 9.81 12.53
CA VAL A 158 -15.60 10.26 13.30
C VAL A 158 -16.32 9.08 13.97
N PHE A 159 -16.56 8.02 13.19
CA PHE A 159 -17.36 6.88 13.64
C PHE A 159 -16.53 5.76 14.25
N ARG A 160 -15.20 5.76 14.05
CA ARG A 160 -14.27 4.74 14.58
C ARG A 160 -14.69 3.33 14.16
N ASN A 161 -14.97 3.17 12.88
CA ASN A 161 -15.52 1.97 12.25
C ASN A 161 -14.61 0.73 12.32
N MET A 162 -13.34 0.87 12.66
CA MET A 162 -12.41 -0.26 12.81
C MET A 162 -12.14 -0.54 14.29
N MET A 163 -12.09 -1.82 14.63
CA MET A 163 -11.75 -2.33 15.97
C MET A 163 -10.65 -3.38 15.88
N MET A 164 -9.76 -3.38 16.87
CA MET A 164 -8.73 -4.39 17.02
C MET A 164 -9.28 -5.50 17.92
N TYR A 165 -9.49 -6.68 17.37
CA TYR A 165 -9.81 -7.92 18.09
C TYR A 165 -8.54 -8.78 18.10
N PRO A 166 -7.64 -8.60 19.08
CA PRO A 166 -6.29 -9.18 19.01
C PRO A 166 -6.31 -10.67 18.65
N PRO A 167 -5.57 -11.11 17.62
CA PRO A 167 -4.56 -10.38 16.85
C PRO A 167 -5.08 -9.66 15.58
N LEU A 168 -6.38 -9.70 15.29
CA LEU A 168 -7.02 -9.27 14.05
C LEU A 168 -7.55 -7.82 14.09
N TRP A 169 -7.66 -7.20 12.91
CA TRP A 169 -8.45 -5.98 12.70
C TRP A 169 -9.78 -6.34 12.07
N ALA A 170 -10.89 -5.73 12.48
CA ALA A 170 -12.16 -5.92 11.80
C ALA A 170 -13.04 -4.67 11.88
N TYR A 171 -14.06 -4.64 11.04
CA TYR A 171 -15.13 -3.67 11.12
C TYR A 171 -15.93 -3.84 12.42
N ASP A 172 -16.26 -2.72 13.06
CA ASP A 172 -17.20 -2.67 14.18
C ASP A 172 -18.61 -2.47 13.62
N PHE A 173 -19.36 -3.57 13.50
CA PHE A 173 -20.71 -3.57 12.93
C PHE A 173 -21.76 -2.95 13.84
N ASP A 174 -21.43 -2.62 15.10
CA ASP A 174 -22.34 -1.89 16.00
C ASP A 174 -22.41 -0.39 15.66
N VAL A 175 -21.51 0.10 14.80
CA VAL A 175 -21.43 1.50 14.39
C VAL A 175 -22.30 1.77 13.14
N PRO A 176 -23.02 2.92 13.06
CA PRO A 176 -23.87 3.24 11.92
C PRO A 176 -23.13 3.21 10.59
N PHE A 177 -23.76 2.65 9.55
CA PHE A 177 -23.25 2.55 8.18
C PHE A 177 -22.04 1.61 7.97
N CYS A 178 -21.55 0.92 9.00
CA CYS A 178 -20.36 0.07 8.87
C CYS A 178 -20.52 -1.03 7.81
N HIS A 179 -21.69 -1.68 7.76
CA HIS A 179 -22.05 -2.65 6.71
C HIS A 179 -21.98 -2.07 5.28
N LEU A 180 -22.37 -0.79 5.12
CA LEU A 180 -22.31 -0.13 3.82
C LEU A 180 -20.86 0.05 3.37
N PHE A 181 -19.98 0.47 4.28
CA PHE A 181 -18.56 0.67 3.98
C PHE A 181 -17.81 -0.63 3.71
N ASP A 182 -18.08 -1.69 4.48
CA ASP A 182 -17.55 -3.03 4.21
C ASP A 182 -17.99 -3.52 2.81
N THR A 183 -19.28 -3.34 2.47
CA THR A 183 -19.79 -3.67 1.13
C THR A 183 -19.16 -2.81 0.03
N MET A 184 -18.94 -1.52 0.26
CA MET A 184 -18.30 -0.62 -0.70
C MET A 184 -16.82 -0.95 -0.91
N GLU A 185 -16.09 -1.27 0.16
CA GLU A 185 -14.70 -1.72 0.08
C GLU A 185 -14.60 -2.96 -0.81
N LEU A 186 -15.49 -3.93 -0.58
CA LEU A 186 -15.54 -5.14 -1.38
C LEU A 186 -15.91 -4.85 -2.84
N SER A 187 -16.95 -4.05 -3.04
CA SER A 187 -17.46 -3.66 -4.36
C SER A 187 -16.45 -2.85 -5.16
N LEU A 188 -15.49 -2.19 -4.51
CA LEU A 188 -14.37 -1.50 -5.16
C LEU A 188 -13.21 -2.46 -5.42
N SER A 189 -12.91 -3.35 -4.47
CA SER A 189 -11.75 -4.23 -4.52
C SER A 189 -11.80 -5.21 -5.69
N PHE A 190 -12.94 -5.87 -5.91
CA PHE A 190 -13.08 -6.82 -7.03
C PHE A 190 -12.91 -6.17 -8.41
N PRO A 191 -13.61 -5.07 -8.75
CA PRO A 191 -13.35 -4.35 -10.01
C PRO A 191 -11.90 -3.90 -10.14
N CYS A 192 -11.27 -3.42 -9.07
CA CYS A 192 -9.85 -3.02 -9.11
C CYS A 192 -8.94 -4.19 -9.52
N ILE A 193 -9.14 -5.37 -8.95
CA ILE A 193 -8.40 -6.59 -9.32
C ILE A 193 -8.65 -6.96 -10.78
N ILE A 194 -9.91 -7.00 -11.21
CA ILE A 194 -10.30 -7.38 -12.57
C ILE A 194 -9.70 -6.42 -13.60
N ILE A 195 -9.86 -5.10 -13.37
CA ILE A 195 -9.32 -4.06 -14.25
C ILE A 195 -7.79 -4.14 -14.30
N SER A 196 -7.12 -4.37 -13.16
CA SER A 196 -5.67 -4.54 -13.12
C SER A 196 -5.21 -5.74 -13.93
N PHE A 197 -5.88 -6.89 -13.77
CA PHE A 197 -5.58 -8.11 -14.52
C PHE A 197 -5.75 -7.91 -16.04
N LEU A 198 -6.88 -7.35 -16.47
CA LEU A 198 -7.13 -7.03 -17.89
C LEU A 198 -6.11 -6.03 -18.44
N SER A 199 -5.72 -5.04 -17.63
CA SER A 199 -4.70 -4.07 -17.99
C SER A 199 -3.34 -4.73 -18.20
N TYR A 200 -2.94 -5.66 -17.33
CA TYR A 200 -1.68 -6.39 -17.46
C TYR A 200 -1.65 -7.31 -18.69
N LEU A 201 -2.75 -8.01 -18.99
CA LEU A 201 -2.88 -8.77 -20.23
C LEU A 201 -2.74 -7.87 -21.47
N THR A 202 -3.38 -6.70 -21.43
CA THR A 202 -3.31 -5.73 -22.52
C THR A 202 -1.90 -5.17 -22.69
N ILE A 203 -1.20 -4.86 -21.59
CA ILE A 203 0.20 -4.41 -21.63
C ILE A 203 1.10 -5.52 -22.22
N ALA A 204 0.92 -6.78 -21.81
CA ALA A 204 1.67 -7.91 -22.37
C ALA A 204 1.47 -8.02 -23.88
N TYR A 205 0.21 -7.93 -24.34
CA TYR A 205 -0.14 -7.94 -25.76
C TYR A 205 0.49 -6.77 -26.52
N LEU A 206 0.39 -5.55 -26.00
CA LEU A 206 0.97 -4.35 -26.63
C LEU A 206 2.50 -4.45 -26.72
N ILE A 207 3.17 -4.98 -25.70
CA ILE A 207 4.62 -5.25 -25.73
C ILE A 207 4.96 -6.27 -26.83
N PHE A 208 4.13 -7.32 -26.99
CA PHE A 208 4.33 -8.33 -28.01
C PHE A 208 4.10 -7.79 -29.43
N VAL A 209 3.08 -6.98 -29.66
CA VAL A 209 2.82 -6.35 -30.97
C VAL A 209 3.88 -5.30 -31.31
N ALA A 210 4.31 -4.50 -30.32
CA ALA A 210 5.37 -3.50 -30.48
C ALA A 210 6.76 -4.11 -30.77
N LYS A 211 6.92 -5.44 -30.63
CA LYS A 211 8.11 -6.22 -31.02
C LYS A 211 8.53 -5.95 -32.48
N ASN A 212 7.59 -5.58 -33.35
CA ASN A 212 7.83 -5.44 -34.78
C ASN A 212 8.25 -4.03 -35.24
N LEU A 213 8.25 -3.00 -34.39
CA LEU A 213 8.32 -1.62 -34.89
C LEU A 213 9.49 -0.76 -34.37
N LYS A 214 9.75 -0.59 -33.06
CA LYS A 214 10.64 0.52 -32.60
C LYS A 214 11.40 0.39 -31.27
N SER A 215 11.32 -0.71 -30.51
CA SER A 215 11.93 -0.78 -29.15
C SER A 215 13.22 -1.60 -29.07
N SER A 216 14.19 -1.15 -28.26
CA SER A 216 15.40 -1.92 -27.99
C SER A 216 15.12 -3.13 -27.08
N VAL A 217 15.89 -4.20 -27.24
CA VAL A 217 15.76 -5.43 -26.43
C VAL A 217 15.88 -5.14 -24.93
N ALA A 218 16.81 -4.24 -24.55
CA ALA A 218 17.02 -3.84 -23.16
C ALA A 218 15.81 -3.09 -22.58
N SER A 219 15.19 -2.18 -23.34
CA SER A 219 13.97 -1.48 -22.94
C SER A 219 12.82 -2.46 -22.72
N ARG A 220 12.64 -3.41 -23.63
CA ARG A 220 11.59 -4.44 -23.53
C ARG A 220 11.75 -5.34 -22.31
N ARG A 221 12.97 -5.78 -22.02
CA ARG A 221 13.26 -6.59 -20.82
C ARG A 221 12.88 -5.84 -19.54
N ASN A 222 13.16 -4.54 -19.47
CA ASN A 222 12.75 -3.72 -18.33
C ASN A 222 11.22 -3.63 -18.23
N GLU A 223 10.51 -3.40 -19.33
CA GLU A 223 9.03 -3.34 -19.32
C GLU A 223 8.39 -4.66 -18.86
N ILE A 224 8.89 -5.80 -19.34
CA ILE A 224 8.43 -7.13 -18.91
C ILE A 224 8.69 -7.34 -17.41
N ALA A 225 9.85 -6.93 -16.91
CA ALA A 225 10.18 -7.04 -15.49
C ALA A 225 9.19 -6.23 -14.62
N ILE A 226 8.83 -5.01 -15.04
CA ILE A 226 7.88 -4.18 -14.29
C ILE A 226 6.46 -4.77 -14.38
N LEU A 227 6.08 -5.34 -15.53
CA LEU A 227 4.80 -6.04 -15.67
C LEU A 227 4.73 -7.23 -14.70
N PHE A 228 5.76 -8.06 -14.69
CA PHE A 228 5.85 -9.21 -13.79
C PHE A 228 5.77 -8.80 -12.31
N GLN A 229 6.47 -7.73 -11.93
CA GLN A 229 6.35 -7.14 -10.59
C GLN A 229 4.90 -6.76 -10.26
N SER A 230 4.23 -6.05 -11.16
CA SER A 230 2.85 -5.61 -10.93
C SER A 230 1.89 -6.79 -10.82
N SER A 231 2.04 -7.82 -11.67
CA SER A 231 1.23 -9.04 -11.62
C SER A 231 1.42 -9.83 -10.33
N LEU A 232 2.67 -9.94 -9.82
CA LEU A 232 2.94 -10.59 -8.53
C LEU A 232 2.28 -9.86 -7.36
N VAL A 233 2.40 -8.53 -7.31
CA VAL A 233 1.79 -7.71 -6.25
C VAL A 233 0.26 -7.85 -6.28
N THR A 234 -0.37 -7.77 -7.45
CA THR A 234 -1.83 -7.93 -7.57
C THR A 234 -2.28 -9.35 -7.24
N GLY A 235 -1.52 -10.37 -7.63
CA GLY A 235 -1.82 -11.76 -7.26
C GLY A 235 -1.77 -11.96 -5.74
N TYR A 236 -0.75 -11.41 -5.08
CA TYR A 236 -0.62 -11.41 -3.63
C TYR A 236 -1.81 -10.73 -2.93
N ILE A 237 -2.17 -9.51 -3.36
CA ILE A 237 -3.34 -8.77 -2.84
C ILE A 237 -4.63 -9.56 -3.04
N SER A 238 -4.80 -10.19 -4.21
CA SER A 238 -6.02 -10.94 -4.52
C SER A 238 -6.20 -12.07 -3.51
N VAL A 239 -5.17 -12.87 -3.27
CA VAL A 239 -5.20 -13.95 -2.26
C VAL A 239 -5.57 -13.41 -0.87
N MET A 240 -4.99 -12.28 -0.46
CA MET A 240 -5.32 -11.68 0.83
C MET A 240 -6.79 -11.27 0.96
N ILE A 241 -7.37 -10.67 -0.08
CA ILE A 241 -8.79 -10.30 -0.10
C ILE A 241 -9.68 -11.54 -0.04
N PHE A 242 -9.31 -12.62 -0.74
CA PHE A 242 -10.02 -13.90 -0.65
C PHE A 242 -10.04 -14.46 0.78
N VAL A 243 -8.90 -14.39 1.49
CA VAL A 243 -8.79 -14.90 2.88
C VAL A 243 -9.49 -13.98 3.88
N TRP A 244 -9.43 -12.66 3.68
CA TRP A 244 -10.04 -11.67 4.57
C TRP A 244 -11.57 -11.67 4.56
N HIS A 245 -12.20 -12.03 3.42
CA HIS A 245 -13.65 -12.10 3.30
C HIS A 245 -14.18 -13.54 3.15
N PRO A 246 -14.05 -14.40 4.18
CA PRO A 246 -14.46 -15.81 4.10
C PRO A 246 -15.97 -15.98 3.86
N ALA A 247 -16.79 -15.00 4.28
CA ALA A 247 -18.24 -15.01 4.10
C ALA A 247 -18.69 -14.97 2.63
N LEU A 248 -17.83 -14.52 1.71
CA LEU A 248 -18.14 -14.49 0.27
C LEU A 248 -17.77 -15.78 -0.44
N PHE A 249 -16.88 -16.57 0.16
CA PHE A 249 -16.31 -17.79 -0.41
C PHE A 249 -16.66 -19.00 0.45
N THR A 250 -17.94 -19.09 0.84
CA THR A 250 -18.48 -20.19 1.68
C THR A 250 -18.26 -21.57 1.06
N THR A 251 -18.18 -21.66 -0.27
CA THR A 251 -17.89 -22.90 -1.02
C THR A 251 -16.42 -23.35 -0.92
N PHE A 252 -15.53 -22.47 -0.45
CA PHE A 252 -14.08 -22.64 -0.45
C PHE A 252 -13.48 -22.22 0.91
N GLN A 253 -13.98 -22.78 2.02
CA GLN A 253 -13.38 -22.59 3.34
C GLN A 253 -12.06 -23.38 3.47
N PHE A 254 -11.02 -22.90 2.78
CA PHE A 254 -9.69 -23.50 2.85
C PHE A 254 -8.93 -23.12 4.13
N ILE A 255 -9.33 -22.03 4.81
CA ILE A 255 -8.66 -21.49 6.00
C ILE A 255 -9.71 -21.21 7.07
N ASP A 256 -9.53 -21.79 8.26
CA ASP A 256 -10.39 -21.53 9.42
C ASP A 256 -9.98 -20.23 10.11
N MET A 257 -10.76 -19.17 9.88
CA MET A 257 -10.52 -17.87 10.49
C MET A 257 -10.97 -17.79 11.96
N ASN A 258 -11.50 -18.86 12.55
CA ASN A 258 -11.73 -18.95 14.00
C ASN A 258 -10.44 -19.25 14.78
N ASP A 259 -9.42 -19.80 14.12
CA ASP A 259 -8.11 -20.04 14.72
C ASP A 259 -7.31 -18.74 14.85
N ILE A 260 -6.87 -18.45 16.08
CA ILE A 260 -6.05 -17.28 16.43
C ILE A 260 -4.75 -17.25 15.62
N THR A 261 -4.17 -18.42 15.32
CA THR A 261 -2.95 -18.50 14.52
C THR A 261 -3.19 -18.02 13.10
N ASN A 262 -4.29 -18.43 12.47
CA ASN A 262 -4.65 -18.00 11.11
C ASN A 262 -4.96 -16.49 11.07
N GLN A 263 -5.64 -15.96 12.09
CA GLN A 263 -5.87 -14.53 12.24
C GLN A 263 -4.56 -13.73 12.38
N ALA A 264 -3.62 -14.25 13.18
CA ALA A 264 -2.29 -13.67 13.34
C ALA A 264 -1.51 -13.68 12.02
N ILE A 265 -1.50 -14.81 11.30
CA ILE A 265 -0.84 -14.94 10.00
C ILE A 265 -1.43 -13.94 9.01
N LEU A 266 -2.75 -13.82 8.91
CA LEU A 266 -3.39 -12.86 8.01
C LEU A 266 -3.00 -11.42 8.35
N ASN A 267 -3.00 -11.05 9.62
CA ASN A 267 -2.56 -9.71 10.04
C ASN A 267 -1.06 -9.47 9.77
N PHE A 268 -0.23 -10.50 9.89
CA PHE A 268 1.16 -10.41 9.47
C PHE A 268 1.30 -10.25 7.95
N MET A 269 0.46 -10.90 7.15
CA MET A 269 0.43 -10.71 5.69
C MET A 269 0.06 -9.27 5.31
N TRP A 270 -0.81 -8.59 6.06
CA TRP A 270 -1.08 -7.15 5.91
C TRP A 270 0.15 -6.28 6.17
N LEU A 271 0.95 -6.60 7.19
CA LEU A 271 2.23 -5.93 7.37
C LEU A 271 3.22 -6.25 6.23
N VAL A 272 3.31 -7.51 5.81
CA VAL A 272 4.19 -7.95 4.71
C VAL A 272 3.81 -7.27 3.41
N HIS A 273 2.52 -7.01 3.14
CA HIS A 273 2.07 -6.25 1.98
C HIS A 273 2.79 -4.90 1.84
N CYS A 274 2.98 -4.22 2.97
CA CYS A 274 3.70 -2.94 3.00
C CYS A 274 5.16 -3.05 2.53
N TYR A 275 5.74 -4.24 2.55
CA TYR A 275 7.07 -4.56 2.01
C TYR A 275 7.05 -5.12 0.60
N VAL A 276 6.02 -5.89 0.23
CA VAL A 276 5.95 -6.58 -1.06
C VAL A 276 6.12 -5.60 -2.21
N ASN A 277 5.35 -4.51 -2.24
CA ASN A 277 5.44 -3.55 -3.34
C ASN A 277 6.82 -2.83 -3.42
N PRO A 278 7.37 -2.21 -2.35
CA PRO A 278 8.69 -1.57 -2.43
C PRO A 278 9.83 -2.55 -2.71
N CYS A 279 9.82 -3.75 -2.11
CA CYS A 279 10.83 -4.78 -2.40
C CYS A 279 10.78 -5.21 -3.86
N MET A 280 9.59 -5.50 -4.39
CA MET A 280 9.45 -5.90 -5.80
C MET A 280 9.87 -4.75 -6.74
N LEU A 281 9.58 -3.49 -6.38
CA LEU A 281 10.04 -2.33 -7.13
C LEU A 281 11.57 -2.24 -7.17
N LEU A 282 12.27 -2.48 -6.06
CA LEU A 282 13.74 -2.54 -6.03
C LEU A 282 14.30 -3.75 -6.81
N VAL A 283 13.63 -4.90 -6.79
CA VAL A 283 14.09 -6.11 -7.48
C VAL A 283 13.95 -5.96 -9.00
N PHE A 284 12.78 -5.52 -9.48
CA PHE A 284 12.43 -5.55 -10.90
C PHE A 284 12.62 -4.21 -11.61
N ASN A 285 12.57 -3.08 -10.91
CA ASN A 285 12.79 -1.76 -11.53
C ASN A 285 14.25 -1.32 -11.40
N LYS A 286 15.08 -1.78 -12.34
CA LYS A 286 16.52 -1.48 -12.39
C LYS A 286 16.81 0.03 -12.28
N SER A 287 16.03 0.86 -12.95
CA SER A 287 16.25 2.31 -12.97
C SER A 287 16.00 2.93 -11.59
N ILE A 288 14.91 2.58 -10.90
CA ILE A 288 14.65 3.10 -9.55
C ILE A 288 15.66 2.54 -8.55
N ARG A 289 16.02 1.26 -8.66
CA ARG A 289 17.04 0.65 -7.78
C ARG A 289 18.37 1.38 -7.87
N GLU A 290 18.84 1.66 -9.08
CA GLU A 290 20.10 2.39 -9.28
C GLU A 290 20.05 3.79 -8.67
N ASP A 291 18.92 4.49 -8.82
CA ASP A 291 18.72 5.82 -8.23
C ASP A 291 18.68 5.76 -6.70
N CYS A 292 18.04 4.75 -6.10
CA CYS A 292 18.05 4.52 -4.65
C CYS A 292 19.47 4.30 -4.12
N PHE A 293 20.25 3.43 -4.78
CA PHE A 293 21.64 3.18 -4.38
C PHE A 293 22.53 4.42 -4.52
N ARG A 294 22.31 5.23 -5.57
CA ARG A 294 23.01 6.50 -5.75
C ARG A 294 22.66 7.47 -4.62
N LEU A 295 21.37 7.62 -4.31
CA LEU A 295 20.92 8.49 -3.22
C LEU A 295 21.55 8.08 -1.88
N LEU A 296 21.62 6.78 -1.57
CA LEU A 296 22.30 6.29 -0.36
C LEU A 296 23.81 6.59 -0.35
N ARG A 297 24.47 6.55 -1.51
CA ARG A 297 25.93 6.73 -1.62
C ARG A 297 26.36 8.19 -1.65
N THR A 298 25.63 9.04 -2.36
CA THR A 298 26.08 10.42 -2.69
C THR A 298 25.13 11.50 -2.16
N GLY A 299 23.95 11.13 -1.65
CA GLY A 299 22.89 12.08 -1.28
C GLY A 299 22.26 12.79 -2.48
N LYS A 300 22.60 12.41 -3.73
CA LYS A 300 22.12 13.05 -4.96
C LYS A 300 21.77 12.02 -6.04
N ILE A 301 20.82 12.38 -6.90
CA ILE A 301 20.51 11.65 -8.14
C ILE A 301 21.02 12.51 -9.29
N ASP A 302 22.19 12.18 -9.83
CA ASP A 302 22.83 12.97 -10.91
C ASP A 302 21.98 12.97 -12.19
N GLN A 303 22.00 14.11 -12.90
CA GLN A 303 21.37 14.25 -14.22
C GLN A 303 22.01 13.26 -15.22
N PRO A 304 21.24 12.61 -16.11
CA PRO A 304 21.84 12.11 -17.34
C PRO A 304 22.47 13.31 -18.07
N PRO A 305 23.66 13.15 -18.70
CA PRO A 305 24.29 14.25 -19.40
C PRO A 305 23.30 14.83 -20.42
N ARG A 306 23.00 16.13 -20.31
CA ARG A 306 22.34 16.85 -21.39
C ARG A 306 23.18 16.58 -22.63
N ALA A 307 22.58 15.95 -23.64
CA ALA A 307 23.21 15.90 -24.97
C ALA A 307 23.66 17.33 -25.28
N ALA A 308 24.96 17.52 -25.40
CA ALA A 308 25.57 18.80 -25.68
C ALA A 308 24.86 19.39 -26.90
N GLY A 309 24.49 20.67 -26.79
CA GLY A 309 23.75 21.37 -27.81
C GLY A 309 24.38 21.13 -29.18
N THR A 310 23.57 20.69 -30.13
CA THR A 310 23.86 20.90 -31.54
C THR A 310 23.98 22.40 -31.74
N SER A 311 25.22 22.90 -31.68
CA SER A 311 25.57 24.22 -32.15
C SER A 311 25.03 24.34 -33.56
N ILE A 312 24.00 25.18 -33.72
CA ILE A 312 23.58 25.68 -35.02
C ILE A 312 24.76 26.48 -35.52
N VAL A 313 25.56 25.87 -36.39
CA VAL A 313 26.52 26.58 -37.22
C VAL A 313 25.69 27.45 -38.15
N THR A 314 25.61 28.74 -37.83
CA THR A 314 25.19 29.77 -38.78
C THR A 314 26.17 29.75 -39.94
N MET A 315 25.74 29.27 -41.10
CA MET A 315 26.40 29.59 -42.36
C MET A 315 25.94 30.99 -42.77
N SER A 316 26.86 31.93 -42.69
CA SER A 316 26.90 33.15 -43.51
C SER A 316 27.43 32.80 -44.89
#